data_AF-A0A7S4N0S5-F1
#
_entry.id   AF-A0A7S4N0S5-F1
#
_cell.length_a   1.000
_cell.length_b   1.000
_cell.length_c   1.000
_cell.angle_alpha   90.00
_cell.angle_beta   90.00
_cell.angle_gamma   90.00
#
_symmetry.space_group_name_H-M   'P 1'
#
loop_
_entity.id
_entity.type
_entity.pdbx_description
1 polymer ?
#
loop_
_entity_poly.entity_id
_entity_poly.type
_entity_poly.pdbx_seq_one_letter_code
_entity_poly.pdbx_strand_id
1 'polypeptide(L)'
;LTQRDAVPAVSDTIKYDNVRMHGYEGNMNVGQRWSSPKKSLEDGRFLMYSSTCWYFAEGLVDAELESAERHRAGGGGGDDAAAPTPIGLIHVSFGGSTIESWLSASSLSKSEDVCYPDDVDGRGDGLRFSSLVLPYVNVTLAGWVWYQGENNMGRENVCTLGNSLRHSGYSFLAMELIQSWRALWSATRGTTHPLAPFGAVALPSSGSEGNPEMGTMRWAQTGGYGVLPNIVAPNSYLVQSNDVDDPYYRRYGGGDGDDAQRGWR
;
A
#
# COMPACT_ATOMS: atom_id res chain seq x y z
N LEU A 1 -3.53 13.26 -16.49
CA LEU A 1 -4.86 13.09 -15.86
C LEU A 1 -5.04 14.19 -14.82
N THR A 2 -5.29 15.43 -15.26
CA THR A 2 -5.34 16.58 -14.35
C THR A 2 -6.39 16.36 -13.26
N GLN A 3 -6.21 16.91 -12.07
CA GLN A 3 -7.08 16.70 -10.91
C GLN A 3 -8.55 17.08 -11.12
N ARG A 4 -8.86 17.79 -12.22
CA ARG A 4 -10.23 18.05 -12.68
C ARG A 4 -10.95 16.81 -13.24
N ASP A 5 -10.22 15.79 -13.65
CA ASP A 5 -10.77 14.51 -14.11
C ASP A 5 -10.80 13.46 -12.97
N ALA A 6 -10.34 13.80 -11.76
CA ALA A 6 -10.12 12.87 -10.65
C ALA A 6 -11.24 12.85 -9.59
N VAL A 7 -12.25 13.72 -9.71
CA VAL A 7 -13.43 13.69 -8.84
C VAL A 7 -14.55 12.97 -9.59
N PRO A 8 -14.95 11.75 -9.18
CA PRO A 8 -16.07 11.07 -9.81
C PRO A 8 -17.30 11.96 -9.76
N ALA A 9 -18.07 12.03 -10.84
CA ALA A 9 -19.35 12.71 -10.78
C ALA A 9 -20.24 12.00 -9.75
N VAL A 10 -21.22 12.70 -9.16
CA VAL A 10 -22.16 12.07 -8.20
C VAL A 10 -22.86 10.86 -8.83
N SER A 11 -23.08 10.85 -10.15
CA SER A 11 -23.58 9.68 -10.90
C SER A 11 -22.67 8.46 -10.84
N ASP A 12 -21.35 8.66 -10.83
CA ASP A 12 -20.35 7.60 -10.84
C ASP A 12 -20.20 6.99 -9.45
N THR A 13 -20.56 7.73 -8.39
CA THR A 13 -20.57 7.19 -7.02
C THR A 13 -21.54 6.03 -6.86
N ILE A 14 -22.64 6.00 -7.63
CA ILE A 14 -23.62 4.91 -7.60
C ILE A 14 -22.98 3.58 -8.04
N LYS A 15 -22.06 3.63 -9.01
CA LYS A 15 -21.30 2.45 -9.47
C LYS A 15 -20.46 1.85 -8.34
N TYR A 16 -19.93 2.69 -7.45
CA TYR A 16 -19.02 2.31 -6.37
C TYR A 16 -19.67 2.35 -4.98
N ASP A 17 -21.00 2.29 -4.90
CA ASP A 17 -21.76 2.41 -3.65
C ASP A 17 -21.54 1.23 -2.67
N ASN A 18 -20.92 0.13 -3.11
CA ASN A 18 -20.49 -0.99 -2.27
C ASN A 18 -19.15 -0.74 -1.56
N VAL A 19 -18.44 0.35 -1.87
CA VAL A 19 -17.17 0.71 -1.22
C VAL A 19 -17.43 1.39 0.13
N ARG A 20 -16.62 1.04 1.13
CA ARG A 20 -16.57 1.67 2.44
C ARG A 20 -15.13 2.08 2.73
N MET A 21 -14.95 3.33 3.10
CA MET A 21 -13.65 3.96 3.27
C MET A 21 -13.42 4.30 4.74
N HIS A 22 -12.20 4.05 5.20
CA HIS A 22 -11.69 4.35 6.53
C HIS A 22 -10.24 4.81 6.44
N GLY A 23 -9.79 5.67 7.36
CA GLY A 23 -8.43 6.22 7.39
C GLY A 23 -8.25 7.54 6.62
N TYR A 24 -9.20 8.47 6.72
CA TYR A 24 -9.08 9.82 6.12
C TYR A 24 -7.98 10.67 6.78
N GLU A 25 -7.54 11.72 6.07
CA GLU A 25 -6.56 12.74 6.55
C GLU A 25 -5.18 12.17 6.88
N GLY A 26 -4.78 11.15 6.15
CA GLY A 26 -3.40 10.67 6.13
C GLY A 26 -2.94 9.96 7.38
N ASN A 27 -3.77 9.76 8.43
CA ASN A 27 -3.38 8.88 9.54
C ASN A 27 -4.44 8.55 10.64
N MET A 28 -4.51 7.24 10.99
CA MET A 28 -4.65 6.67 12.36
C MET A 28 -5.93 6.77 13.17
N ASN A 29 -7.05 7.29 12.69
CA ASN A 29 -8.22 7.35 13.57
C ASN A 29 -8.97 6.02 13.62
N VAL A 30 -8.53 5.11 14.48
CA VAL A 30 -9.20 3.82 14.78
C VAL A 30 -10.68 4.00 15.13
N GLY A 31 -11.02 5.13 15.76
CA GLY A 31 -12.39 5.48 16.13
C GLY A 31 -13.21 6.08 14.99
N GLN A 32 -12.61 6.30 13.82
CA GLN A 32 -13.31 6.88 12.68
C GLN A 32 -14.39 5.93 12.17
N ARG A 33 -15.57 6.49 11.89
CA ARG A 33 -16.63 5.70 11.27
C ARG A 33 -16.33 5.48 9.80
N TRP A 34 -16.58 4.28 9.33
CA TRP A 34 -16.64 3.96 7.90
C TRP A 34 -17.59 4.91 7.17
N SER A 35 -17.21 5.31 5.96
CA SER A 35 -17.98 6.24 5.13
C SER A 35 -18.11 5.69 3.71
N SER A 36 -19.25 5.95 3.06
CA SER A 36 -19.41 5.70 1.64
C SER A 36 -18.71 6.78 0.81
N PRO A 37 -18.31 6.53 -0.44
CA PRO A 37 -17.77 7.56 -1.34
C PRO A 37 -18.67 8.79 -1.43
N LYS A 38 -19.97 8.59 -1.67
CA LYS A 38 -20.98 9.66 -1.75
C LYS A 38 -20.96 10.59 -0.53
N LYS A 39 -21.15 10.03 0.67
CA LYS A 39 -21.08 10.80 1.92
C LYS A 39 -19.77 11.57 2.08
N SER A 40 -18.66 10.98 1.63
CA SER A 40 -17.33 11.56 1.77
C SER A 40 -17.08 12.70 0.79
N LEU A 41 -17.75 12.69 -0.36
CA LEU A 41 -17.80 13.81 -1.29
C LEU A 41 -18.65 14.95 -0.71
N GLU A 42 -19.80 14.62 -0.13
CA GLU A 42 -20.71 15.60 0.49
C GLU A 42 -20.07 16.36 1.66
N ASP A 43 -19.24 15.68 2.47
CA ASP A 43 -18.53 16.28 3.60
C ASP A 43 -17.08 16.71 3.28
N GLY A 44 -16.66 16.63 2.01
CA GLY A 44 -15.36 17.11 1.53
C GLY A 44 -14.15 16.24 1.87
N ARG A 45 -14.32 15.14 2.60
CA ARG A 45 -13.22 14.25 3.01
C ARG A 45 -12.69 13.37 1.88
N PHE A 46 -13.44 13.18 0.81
CA PHE A 46 -13.05 12.33 -0.32
C PHE A 46 -11.72 12.79 -0.95
N LEU A 47 -11.53 14.10 -1.11
CA LEU A 47 -10.31 14.68 -1.68
C LEU A 47 -9.06 14.53 -0.79
N MET A 48 -9.26 14.18 0.48
CA MET A 48 -8.19 13.91 1.45
C MET A 48 -7.88 12.41 1.57
N TYR A 49 -8.54 11.56 0.79
CA TYR A 49 -8.29 10.13 0.79
C TYR A 49 -7.17 9.77 -0.17
N SER A 50 -6.49 8.66 0.11
CA SER A 50 -5.46 8.14 -0.78
C SER A 50 -6.04 7.79 -2.15
N SER A 51 -5.56 8.48 -3.18
CA SER A 51 -5.91 8.20 -4.58
C SER A 51 -5.55 6.77 -4.95
N THR A 52 -4.40 6.27 -4.52
CA THR A 52 -3.97 4.87 -4.74
C THR A 52 -4.98 3.88 -4.15
N CYS A 53 -5.45 4.10 -2.91
CA CYS A 53 -6.46 3.25 -2.31
C CYS A 53 -7.79 3.32 -3.07
N TRP A 54 -8.18 4.51 -3.51
CA TRP A 54 -9.42 4.70 -4.27
C TRP A 54 -9.40 3.98 -5.62
N TYR A 55 -8.39 4.22 -6.45
CA TYR A 55 -8.28 3.59 -7.78
C TYR A 55 -8.15 2.07 -7.69
N PHE A 56 -7.51 1.56 -6.64
CA PHE A 56 -7.48 0.11 -6.38
C PHE A 56 -8.90 -0.44 -6.14
N ALA A 57 -9.73 0.28 -5.38
CA ALA A 57 -11.10 -0.12 -5.12
C ALA A 57 -11.99 -0.05 -6.38
N GLU A 58 -11.84 0.99 -7.19
CA GLU A 58 -12.53 1.08 -8.48
C GLU A 58 -12.18 -0.12 -9.37
N GLY A 59 -10.90 -0.48 -9.48
CA GLY A 59 -10.47 -1.65 -10.23
C GLY A 59 -11.06 -2.97 -9.70
N LEU A 60 -11.23 -3.11 -8.38
CA LEU A 60 -11.88 -4.29 -7.79
C LEU A 60 -13.38 -4.34 -8.11
N VAL A 61 -14.09 -3.21 -8.00
CA VAL A 61 -15.52 -3.14 -8.35
C VAL A 61 -15.71 -3.45 -9.83
N ASP A 62 -14.87 -2.89 -10.70
CA ASP A 62 -14.96 -3.08 -12.15
C ASP A 62 -14.72 -4.55 -12.52
N ALA A 63 -13.70 -5.19 -11.93
CA ALA A 63 -13.45 -6.60 -12.12
C ALA A 63 -14.61 -7.50 -11.64
N GLU A 64 -15.27 -7.14 -10.54
CA GLU A 64 -16.45 -7.86 -10.03
C GLU A 64 -17.63 -7.73 -11.02
N LEU A 65 -17.90 -6.52 -11.51
CA LEU A 65 -18.96 -6.27 -12.50
C LEU A 65 -18.70 -7.03 -13.81
N GLU A 66 -17.49 -6.96 -14.35
CA GLU A 66 -17.10 -7.71 -15.56
C GLU A 66 -17.21 -9.23 -15.37
N SER A 67 -16.86 -9.74 -14.18
CA SER A 67 -17.02 -11.16 -13.86
C SER A 67 -18.50 -11.56 -13.81
N ALA A 68 -19.35 -10.74 -13.20
CA ALA A 68 -20.79 -10.97 -13.13
C ALA A 68 -21.44 -10.94 -14.52
N GLU A 69 -21.04 -10.01 -15.39
CA GLU A 69 -21.51 -9.94 -16.78
C GLU A 69 -21.12 -11.19 -17.57
N ARG A 70 -19.87 -11.64 -17.48
CA ARG A 70 -19.41 -12.89 -18.12
C ARG A 70 -20.20 -14.10 -17.63
N HIS A 71 -20.50 -14.18 -16.34
CA HIS A 71 -21.30 -15.28 -15.77
C HIS A 71 -22.73 -15.30 -16.32
N ARG A 72 -23.37 -14.12 -16.43
CA ARG A 72 -24.70 -13.98 -17.03
C ARG A 72 -24.69 -14.36 -18.51
N ALA A 73 -23.71 -13.89 -19.27
CA ALA A 73 -23.56 -14.21 -20.70
C ALA A 73 -23.31 -15.71 -20.95
N GLY A 74 -22.67 -16.41 -20.00
CA GLY A 74 -22.42 -17.85 -20.05
C GLY A 74 -23.61 -18.74 -19.68
N GLY A 75 -24.82 -18.17 -19.48
CA GLY A 75 -26.03 -18.94 -19.17
C GLY A 75 -26.23 -19.29 -17.69
N GLY A 76 -25.44 -18.71 -16.77
CA GLY A 76 -25.60 -18.85 -15.32
C GLY A 76 -26.69 -17.97 -14.69
N GLY A 77 -27.53 -17.32 -15.51
CA GLY A 77 -28.50 -16.32 -15.06
C GLY A 77 -29.78 -16.91 -14.48
N GLY A 78 -29.82 -17.10 -13.16
CA GLY A 78 -31.05 -16.96 -12.39
C GLY A 78 -31.26 -15.48 -12.01
N ASP A 79 -32.51 -15.07 -11.80
CA ASP A 79 -32.91 -13.69 -11.43
C ASP A 79 -32.36 -13.20 -10.07
N ASP A 80 -31.63 -14.06 -9.36
CA ASP A 80 -30.94 -13.73 -8.11
C ASP A 80 -29.59 -13.07 -8.41
N ALA A 81 -29.62 -11.83 -8.89
CA ALA A 81 -28.42 -11.00 -8.90
C ALA A 81 -27.94 -10.84 -7.44
N ALA A 82 -26.91 -11.60 -7.06
CA ALA A 82 -26.28 -11.47 -5.76
C ALA A 82 -25.91 -9.99 -5.53
N ALA A 83 -26.23 -9.48 -4.35
CA ALA A 83 -25.87 -8.12 -4.00
C ALA A 83 -24.34 -7.93 -4.14
N PRO A 84 -23.86 -6.77 -4.64
CA PRO A 84 -22.44 -6.52 -4.81
C PRO A 84 -21.67 -6.76 -3.50
N THR A 85 -20.49 -7.36 -3.62
CA THR A 85 -19.64 -7.63 -2.46
C THR A 85 -19.20 -6.32 -1.82
N PRO A 86 -19.41 -6.11 -0.50
CA PRO A 86 -18.90 -4.91 0.16
C PRO A 86 -17.37 -4.87 0.14
N ILE A 87 -16.79 -3.74 -0.30
CA ILE A 87 -15.34 -3.54 -0.34
C ILE A 87 -14.95 -2.52 0.72
N GLY A 88 -14.14 -2.95 1.70
CA GLY A 88 -13.62 -2.09 2.76
C GLY A 88 -12.18 -1.66 2.48
N LEU A 89 -11.91 -0.35 2.52
CA LEU A 89 -10.57 0.23 2.41
C LEU A 89 -10.14 0.82 3.76
N ILE A 90 -8.99 0.37 4.26
CA ILE A 90 -8.34 0.90 5.46
C ILE A 90 -7.03 1.54 5.03
N HIS A 91 -6.96 2.86 5.13
CA HIS A 91 -5.78 3.63 4.76
C HIS A 91 -4.92 3.94 6.00
N VAL A 92 -3.68 3.45 6.02
CA VAL A 92 -2.76 3.59 7.16
C VAL A 92 -1.37 4.08 6.76
N SER A 93 -1.20 4.79 5.65
CA SER A 93 0.13 5.20 5.17
C SER A 93 0.74 6.33 6.00
N PHE A 94 2.08 6.37 6.12
CA PHE A 94 2.78 7.51 6.71
C PHE A 94 4.04 7.88 5.91
N GLY A 95 4.08 9.12 5.43
CA GLY A 95 5.21 9.65 4.66
C GLY A 95 6.51 9.75 5.46
N GLY A 96 7.65 9.54 4.80
CA GLY A 96 8.97 9.63 5.43
C GLY A 96 9.26 8.51 6.44
N SER A 97 8.58 7.36 6.32
CA SER A 97 8.79 6.20 7.17
C SER A 97 9.71 5.18 6.50
N THR A 98 10.55 4.52 7.30
CA THR A 98 11.31 3.34 6.87
C THR A 98 10.55 2.07 7.26
N ILE A 99 10.84 0.93 6.61
CA ILE A 99 10.15 -0.35 6.87
C ILE A 99 10.26 -0.80 8.32
N GLU A 100 11.35 -0.44 9.00
CA GLU A 100 11.62 -0.74 10.39
C GLU A 100 10.51 -0.25 11.32
N SER A 101 9.94 0.91 11.00
CA SER A 101 8.85 1.51 11.79
C SER A 101 7.54 0.70 11.73
N TRP A 102 7.38 -0.17 10.73
CA TRP A 102 6.18 -0.98 10.45
C TRP A 102 6.26 -2.43 10.94
N LEU A 103 7.39 -2.80 11.54
CA LEU A 103 7.62 -4.11 12.11
C LEU A 103 7.59 -4.08 13.64
N SER A 104 7.25 -5.21 14.24
CA SER A 104 7.38 -5.38 15.68
C SER A 104 8.85 -5.47 16.09
N ALA A 105 9.18 -5.14 17.35
CA ALA A 105 10.51 -5.36 17.90
C ALA A 105 10.99 -6.82 17.73
N SER A 106 10.07 -7.79 17.85
CA SER A 106 10.39 -9.21 17.65
C SER A 106 10.76 -9.54 16.20
N SER A 107 10.13 -8.89 15.22
CA SER A 107 10.47 -9.04 13.80
C SER A 107 11.80 -8.38 13.46
N LEU A 108 12.05 -7.19 14.00
CA LEU A 108 13.32 -6.47 13.82
C LEU A 108 14.51 -7.24 14.38
N SER A 109 14.35 -7.86 15.55
CA SER A 109 15.41 -8.65 16.20
C SER A 109 15.88 -9.88 15.41
N LYS A 110 15.15 -10.28 14.37
CA LYS A 110 15.54 -11.39 13.48
C LYS A 110 16.48 -10.97 12.36
N SER A 111 16.65 -9.67 12.14
CA SER A 111 17.52 -9.13 11.10
C SER A 111 18.95 -8.95 11.62
N GLU A 112 19.94 -9.32 10.81
CA GLU A 112 21.36 -9.08 11.05
C GLU A 112 21.74 -7.62 10.78
N ASP A 113 20.96 -6.92 9.97
CA ASP A 113 21.15 -5.51 9.64
C ASP A 113 19.79 -4.80 9.62
N VAL A 114 19.66 -3.78 10.46
CA VAL A 114 18.46 -2.95 10.58
C VAL A 114 18.94 -1.52 10.40
N CYS A 115 18.24 -0.77 9.55
CA CYS A 115 18.53 0.64 9.36
C CYS A 115 18.06 1.40 10.60
N TYR A 116 18.88 1.43 11.66
CA TYR A 116 18.64 2.27 12.82
C TYR A 116 18.97 3.71 12.43
N PRO A 117 17.98 4.61 12.28
CA PRO A 117 18.29 6.02 12.32
C PRO A 117 18.77 6.28 13.74
N ASP A 118 20.05 6.60 13.92
CA ASP A 118 20.35 7.52 15.00
C ASP A 118 19.48 8.77 14.75
N ASP A 119 18.50 8.97 15.64
CA ASP A 119 17.82 10.24 15.92
C ASP A 119 17.38 11.13 14.74
N VAL A 120 16.53 10.61 13.85
CA VAL A 120 15.66 11.50 13.04
C VAL A 120 14.23 11.45 13.60
N ASP A 121 13.99 12.31 14.59
CA ASP A 121 12.68 12.66 15.20
C ASP A 121 11.98 11.64 16.11
N GLY A 122 12.67 10.84 16.93
CA GLY A 122 11.99 9.99 17.92
C GLY A 122 11.04 8.95 17.30
N ARG A 123 11.27 8.58 16.03
CA ARG A 123 10.54 7.55 15.27
C ARG A 123 11.08 6.17 15.65
N GLY A 124 10.84 5.77 16.89
CA GLY A 124 11.30 4.49 17.41
C GLY A 124 10.82 3.32 16.56
N ASP A 125 11.67 2.30 16.47
CA ASP A 125 11.34 0.96 16.00
C ASP A 125 9.90 0.56 16.35
N GLY A 126 9.13 0.16 15.34
CA GLY A 126 7.76 -0.30 15.54
C GLY A 126 6.76 0.75 16.04
N LEU A 127 7.09 2.05 16.04
CA LEU A 127 6.13 3.10 16.40
C LEU A 127 4.89 3.08 15.47
N ARG A 128 5.10 2.93 14.16
CA ARG A 128 3.99 2.86 13.19
C ARG A 128 3.26 1.52 13.30
N PHE A 129 3.98 0.44 13.52
CA PHE A 129 3.37 -0.85 13.83
C PHE A 129 2.41 -0.75 15.03
N SER A 130 2.88 -0.22 16.15
CA SER A 130 2.07 -0.11 17.37
C SER A 130 0.89 0.85 17.26
N SER A 131 1.08 2.02 16.63
CA SER A 131 0.04 3.06 16.54
C SER A 131 -0.90 2.93 15.35
N LEU A 132 -0.46 2.35 14.23
CA LEU A 132 -1.19 2.32 12.95
C LEU A 132 -1.63 0.94 12.52
N VAL A 133 -0.90 -0.12 12.92
CA VAL A 133 -1.11 -1.48 12.42
C VAL A 133 -1.86 -2.32 13.45
N LEU A 134 -1.37 -2.35 14.70
CA LEU A 134 -1.97 -3.12 15.79
C LEU A 134 -3.46 -2.87 16.01
N PRO A 135 -4.00 -1.64 15.90
CA PRO A 135 -5.42 -1.41 16.13
C PRO A 135 -6.36 -2.15 15.16
N TYR A 136 -5.86 -2.60 14.00
CA TYR A 136 -6.64 -3.27 12.97
C TYR A 136 -6.44 -4.80 12.92
N VAL A 137 -5.61 -5.37 13.81
CA VAL A 137 -5.31 -6.82 13.80
C VAL A 137 -6.56 -7.69 13.99
N ASN A 138 -7.60 -7.17 14.64
CA ASN A 138 -8.88 -7.86 14.84
C ASN A 138 -9.87 -7.69 13.68
N VAL A 139 -9.51 -7.01 12.60
CA VAL A 139 -10.32 -6.90 11.38
C VAL A 139 -9.98 -8.08 10.47
N THR A 140 -10.99 -8.77 9.93
CA THR A 140 -10.76 -9.79 8.89
C THR A 140 -10.45 -9.08 7.56
N LEU A 141 -9.30 -9.41 6.97
CA LEU A 141 -8.81 -8.78 5.74
C LEU A 141 -8.89 -9.74 4.55
N ALA A 142 -9.17 -9.17 3.38
CA ALA A 142 -9.03 -9.88 2.11
C ALA A 142 -7.57 -9.88 1.60
N GLY A 143 -6.74 -8.91 2.02
CA GLY A 143 -5.34 -8.79 1.63
C GLY A 143 -4.76 -7.43 1.98
N TRP A 144 -3.55 -7.16 1.48
CA TRP A 144 -2.80 -5.92 1.71
C TRP A 144 -2.24 -5.32 0.42
N VAL A 145 -2.09 -4.00 0.42
CA VAL A 145 -1.33 -3.25 -0.59
C VAL A 145 -0.25 -2.46 0.14
N TRP A 146 1.00 -2.68 -0.26
CA TRP A 146 2.18 -2.10 0.36
C TRP A 146 2.97 -1.28 -0.67
N TYR A 147 3.04 0.02 -0.43
CA TYR A 147 3.87 0.93 -1.19
C TYR A 147 4.71 1.74 -0.22
N GLN A 148 5.97 1.34 -0.12
CA GLN A 148 6.98 1.99 0.70
C GLN A 148 8.35 1.54 0.19
N GLY A 149 9.36 2.36 0.46
CA GLY A 149 10.75 1.98 0.36
C GLY A 149 11.66 3.18 0.12
N GLU A 150 11.09 4.34 -0.21
CA GLU A 150 11.76 5.58 -0.59
C GLU A 150 12.78 5.99 0.46
N ASN A 151 12.39 6.04 1.74
CA ASN A 151 13.33 6.40 2.81
C ASN A 151 14.37 5.31 3.12
N ASN A 152 14.10 4.04 2.80
CA ASN A 152 15.13 2.99 2.90
C ASN A 152 16.10 3.07 1.73
N MET A 153 15.59 3.38 0.54
CA MET A 153 16.38 3.68 -0.65
C MET A 153 17.29 4.84 -0.31
N GLY A 154 16.81 6.05 -0.02
CA GLY A 154 17.63 7.24 0.26
C GLY A 154 18.59 7.16 1.48
N ARG A 155 18.74 5.99 2.10
CA ARG A 155 19.72 5.65 3.13
C ARG A 155 20.67 4.52 2.69
N GLU A 156 20.75 4.19 1.40
CA GLU A 156 21.53 3.04 0.92
C GLU A 156 23.03 3.15 1.20
N ASN A 157 23.52 4.36 1.43
CA ASN A 157 24.88 4.65 1.84
C ASN A 157 25.18 4.32 3.32
N VAL A 158 24.14 4.13 4.14
CA VAL A 158 24.23 3.80 5.58
C VAL A 158 23.61 2.43 5.89
N CYS A 159 22.65 1.98 5.09
CA CYS A 159 21.86 0.79 5.34
C CYS A 159 21.87 -0.15 4.13
N THR A 160 21.91 -1.47 4.36
CA THR A 160 21.89 -2.43 3.25
C THR A 160 20.49 -2.70 2.74
N LEU A 161 20.34 -2.75 1.42
CA LEU A 161 19.14 -3.30 0.78
C LEU A 161 19.07 -4.83 0.94
N GLY A 162 20.22 -5.47 1.17
CA GLY A 162 20.33 -6.77 1.78
C GLY A 162 19.83 -7.97 0.97
N ASN A 163 19.55 -9.06 1.67
CA ASN A 163 19.07 -10.32 1.10
C ASN A 163 18.24 -11.10 2.12
N SER A 164 17.07 -11.60 1.72
CA SER A 164 16.18 -12.31 2.64
C SER A 164 16.76 -13.62 3.19
N LEU A 165 17.55 -14.36 2.41
CA LEU A 165 18.18 -15.62 2.84
C LEU A 165 19.31 -15.40 3.86
N ARG A 166 19.87 -14.19 3.90
CA ARG A 166 20.89 -13.78 4.88
C ARG A 166 20.31 -12.99 6.04
N HIS A 167 18.99 -12.90 6.11
CA HIS A 167 18.30 -12.15 7.16
C HIS A 167 18.81 -10.71 7.29
N SER A 168 19.10 -10.04 6.17
CA SER A 168 19.78 -8.75 6.19
C SER A 168 19.02 -7.71 5.36
N GLY A 169 18.92 -6.51 5.92
CA GLY A 169 18.46 -5.30 5.23
C GLY A 169 17.00 -5.31 4.79
N TYR A 170 16.67 -4.37 3.92
CA TYR A 170 15.30 -4.17 3.42
C TYR A 170 14.69 -5.45 2.85
N SER A 171 15.48 -6.24 2.09
CA SER A 171 15.04 -7.50 1.50
C SER A 171 14.47 -8.48 2.52
N PHE A 172 15.13 -8.63 3.66
CA PHE A 172 14.63 -9.50 4.71
C PHE A 172 13.40 -8.89 5.38
N LEU A 173 13.47 -7.61 5.74
CA LEU A 173 12.38 -6.92 6.44
C LEU A 173 11.08 -6.90 5.63
N ALA A 174 11.15 -6.78 4.30
CA ALA A 174 9.99 -6.87 3.41
C ALA A 174 9.31 -8.25 3.48
N MET A 175 10.09 -9.33 3.48
CA MET A 175 9.54 -10.69 3.58
C MET A 175 9.05 -11.00 5.00
N GLU A 176 9.73 -10.49 6.03
CA GLU A 176 9.29 -10.59 7.42
C GLU A 176 8.00 -9.80 7.66
N LEU A 177 7.79 -8.65 7.00
CA LEU A 177 6.55 -7.88 7.07
C LEU A 177 5.37 -8.70 6.53
N ILE A 178 5.51 -9.29 5.34
CA ILE A 178 4.47 -10.14 4.74
C ILE A 178 4.12 -11.31 5.67
N GLN A 179 5.14 -12.01 6.17
CA GLN A 179 4.94 -13.21 7.00
C GLN A 179 4.37 -12.87 8.38
N SER A 180 4.91 -11.86 9.05
CA SER A 180 4.47 -11.46 10.39
C SER A 180 3.05 -10.90 10.37
N TRP A 181 2.68 -10.11 9.37
CA TRP A 181 1.31 -9.59 9.26
C TRP A 181 0.32 -10.70 8.95
N ARG A 182 0.64 -11.61 8.02
CA ARG A 182 -0.20 -12.80 7.80
C ARG A 182 -0.41 -13.61 9.07
N ALA A 183 0.65 -13.84 9.85
CA ALA A 183 0.56 -14.57 11.11
C ALA A 183 -0.33 -13.85 12.14
N LEU A 184 -0.22 -12.53 12.27
CA LEU A 184 -1.05 -11.73 13.18
C LEU A 184 -2.53 -11.81 12.81
N TRP A 185 -2.88 -11.62 11.55
CA TRP A 185 -4.27 -11.57 11.09
C TRP A 185 -4.94 -12.93 10.97
N SER A 186 -4.17 -14.00 10.76
CA SER A 186 -4.66 -15.38 10.70
C SER A 186 -4.56 -16.14 12.02
N ALA A 187 -4.20 -15.45 13.11
CA ALA A 187 -4.07 -16.04 14.44
C ALA A 187 -5.38 -16.70 14.93
N THR A 188 -6.53 -16.21 14.47
CA THR A 188 -7.85 -16.79 14.78
C THR A 188 -8.37 -17.59 13.59
N ARG A 189 -8.75 -18.85 13.81
CA ARG A 189 -9.32 -19.68 12.73
C ARG A 189 -10.60 -19.06 12.18
N GLY A 190 -10.70 -18.98 10.86
CA GLY A 190 -11.90 -18.48 10.16
C GLY A 190 -11.92 -16.96 9.92
N THR A 191 -10.85 -16.23 10.24
CA THR A 191 -10.68 -14.82 9.89
C THR A 191 -9.90 -14.68 8.57
N THR A 192 -8.83 -13.89 8.55
CA THR A 192 -7.97 -13.67 7.38
C THR A 192 -7.28 -14.98 6.98
N HIS A 193 -7.27 -15.27 5.68
CA HIS A 193 -6.57 -16.45 5.17
C HIS A 193 -5.05 -16.36 5.46
N PRO A 194 -4.37 -17.41 5.93
CA PRO A 194 -2.92 -17.36 6.24
C PRO A 194 -2.04 -16.98 5.05
N LEU A 195 -2.53 -17.21 3.82
CA LEU A 195 -1.89 -16.79 2.58
C LEU A 195 -2.66 -15.68 1.87
N ALA A 196 -3.39 -14.82 2.58
CA ALA A 196 -4.15 -13.75 1.95
C ALA A 196 -3.24 -12.89 1.03
N PRO A 197 -3.74 -12.45 -0.14
CA PRO A 197 -2.99 -11.66 -1.11
C PRO A 197 -2.20 -10.51 -0.50
N PHE A 198 -0.94 -10.35 -0.93
CA PHE A 198 -0.08 -9.25 -0.49
C PHE A 198 0.56 -8.59 -1.71
N GLY A 199 0.09 -7.40 -2.06
CA GLY A 199 0.65 -6.61 -3.15
C GLY A 199 1.77 -5.71 -2.66
N ALA A 200 2.91 -5.71 -3.35
CA ALA A 200 3.99 -4.75 -3.15
C ALA A 200 4.13 -3.88 -4.42
N VAL A 201 4.54 -2.63 -4.27
CA VAL A 201 4.75 -1.70 -5.39
C VAL A 201 6.24 -1.48 -5.62
N ALA A 202 6.72 -1.73 -6.82
CA ALA A 202 8.12 -1.50 -7.22
C ALA A 202 8.38 0.01 -7.35
N LEU A 203 9.33 0.55 -6.58
CA LEU A 203 9.51 2.00 -6.51
C LEU A 203 9.82 2.64 -7.89
N PRO A 204 9.21 3.79 -8.22
CA PRO A 204 9.56 4.59 -9.39
C PRO A 204 10.98 5.15 -9.27
N SER A 205 11.57 5.56 -10.40
CA SER A 205 12.92 6.14 -10.41
C SER A 205 12.94 7.65 -10.12
N SER A 206 11.78 8.31 -10.10
CA SER A 206 11.62 9.73 -9.75
C SER A 206 11.51 9.96 -8.23
N GLY A 207 11.29 11.22 -7.84
CA GLY A 207 11.17 11.66 -6.45
C GLY A 207 12.51 12.12 -5.85
N SER A 208 12.47 12.58 -4.60
CA SER A 208 13.66 13.03 -3.86
C SER A 208 14.59 11.87 -3.48
N GLU A 209 14.07 10.64 -3.47
CA GLU A 209 14.79 9.43 -3.04
C GLU A 209 15.19 8.51 -4.21
N GLY A 210 14.86 8.89 -5.45
CA GLY A 210 15.28 8.16 -6.65
C GLY A 210 16.77 8.33 -6.95
N ASN A 211 17.48 7.23 -7.21
CA ASN A 211 18.94 7.26 -7.47
C ASN A 211 19.40 6.12 -8.42
N PRO A 212 20.70 5.96 -8.74
CA PRO A 212 21.17 4.90 -9.63
C PRO A 212 20.92 3.46 -9.14
N GLU A 213 20.74 3.25 -7.83
CA GLU A 213 20.57 1.93 -7.20
C GLU A 213 19.10 1.46 -7.16
N MET A 214 18.18 2.14 -7.84
CA MET A 214 16.76 1.76 -7.89
C MET A 214 16.52 0.34 -8.40
N GLY A 215 17.40 -0.16 -9.29
CA GLY A 215 17.36 -1.56 -9.72
C GLY A 215 17.60 -2.52 -8.54
N THR A 216 18.57 -2.21 -7.69
CA THR A 216 18.88 -2.94 -6.46
C THR A 216 17.73 -2.88 -5.48
N MET A 217 17.06 -1.73 -5.35
CA MET A 217 15.88 -1.61 -4.47
C MET A 217 14.69 -2.42 -4.96
N ARG A 218 14.39 -2.40 -6.26
CA ARG A 218 13.32 -3.24 -6.83
C ARG A 218 13.61 -4.73 -6.64
N TRP A 219 14.89 -5.12 -6.74
CA TRP A 219 15.33 -6.46 -6.38
C TRP A 219 15.08 -6.75 -4.89
N ALA A 220 15.42 -5.81 -4.01
CA ALA A 220 15.19 -5.94 -2.57
C ALA A 220 13.70 -6.02 -2.18
N GLN A 221 12.82 -5.29 -2.87
CA GLN A 221 11.36 -5.36 -2.66
C GLN A 221 10.77 -6.76 -2.94
N THR A 222 11.51 -7.62 -3.66
CA THR A 222 11.15 -9.04 -3.87
C THR A 222 11.86 -9.99 -2.91
N GLY A 223 12.48 -9.49 -1.84
CA GLY A 223 13.30 -10.28 -0.92
C GLY A 223 14.62 -10.75 -1.51
N GLY A 224 15.02 -10.21 -2.66
CA GLY A 224 16.20 -10.64 -3.40
C GLY A 224 16.00 -11.89 -4.27
N TYR A 225 14.74 -12.23 -4.61
CA TYR A 225 14.41 -13.32 -5.53
C TYR A 225 14.18 -12.86 -6.98
N GLY A 226 13.98 -11.56 -7.20
CA GLY A 226 13.65 -10.97 -8.50
C GLY A 226 12.18 -11.05 -8.91
N VAL A 227 11.34 -11.69 -8.09
CA VAL A 227 9.94 -11.94 -8.41
C VAL A 227 9.09 -12.06 -7.14
N LEU A 228 7.83 -11.64 -7.25
CA LEU A 228 6.72 -12.06 -6.39
C LEU A 228 5.62 -12.67 -7.27
N PRO A 229 4.98 -13.79 -6.86
CA PRO A 229 5.25 -14.52 -5.63
C PRO A 229 6.58 -15.28 -5.67
N ASN A 230 7.12 -15.60 -4.50
CA ASN A 230 8.28 -16.45 -4.34
C ASN A 230 8.06 -17.47 -3.20
N ILE A 231 9.06 -18.30 -2.92
CA ILE A 231 8.95 -19.41 -1.95
C ILE A 231 8.67 -18.95 -0.51
N VAL A 232 9.10 -17.75 -0.11
CA VAL A 232 8.89 -17.21 1.24
C VAL A 232 7.68 -16.27 1.32
N ALA A 233 7.18 -15.80 0.18
CA ALA A 233 5.99 -14.96 0.07
C ALA A 233 5.04 -15.50 -1.02
N PRO A 234 4.40 -16.67 -0.82
CA PRO A 234 3.41 -17.18 -1.77
C PRO A 234 2.18 -16.28 -1.79
N ASN A 235 1.41 -16.31 -2.89
CA ASN A 235 0.23 -15.46 -3.10
C ASN A 235 0.50 -13.97 -2.83
N SER A 236 1.67 -13.50 -3.22
CA SER A 236 2.02 -12.07 -3.28
C SER A 236 2.23 -11.68 -4.74
N TYR A 237 2.24 -10.38 -5.01
CA TYR A 237 2.47 -9.86 -6.35
C TYR A 237 3.22 -8.53 -6.29
N LEU A 238 3.98 -8.24 -7.34
CA LEU A 238 4.70 -6.98 -7.49
C LEU A 238 4.03 -6.15 -8.59
N VAL A 239 3.58 -4.95 -8.24
CA VAL A 239 3.07 -3.96 -9.20
C VAL A 239 4.23 -3.10 -9.66
N GLN A 240 4.41 -2.95 -10.97
CA GLN A 240 5.45 -2.09 -11.53
C GLN A 240 4.95 -0.65 -11.58
N SER A 241 5.72 0.29 -11.04
CA SER A 241 5.46 1.74 -11.21
C SER A 241 6.65 2.51 -11.79
N ASN A 242 7.58 1.81 -12.42
CA ASN A 242 8.85 2.38 -12.89
C ASN A 242 8.68 3.44 -14.00
N ASP A 243 7.54 3.43 -14.68
CA ASP A 243 7.16 4.29 -15.80
C ASP A 243 6.10 5.35 -15.41
N VAL A 244 5.74 5.43 -14.13
CA VAL A 244 4.76 6.40 -13.61
C VAL A 244 5.38 7.80 -13.39
N ASP A 245 6.69 7.93 -13.63
CA ASP A 245 7.42 9.20 -13.53
C ASP A 245 6.80 10.29 -14.41
N ASP A 246 6.72 11.53 -13.89
CA ASP A 246 6.33 12.69 -14.69
C ASP A 246 7.39 12.94 -15.78
N PRO A 247 7.06 12.79 -17.08
CA PRO A 247 8.01 12.97 -18.17
C PRO A 247 8.53 14.42 -18.28
N TYR A 248 7.96 15.39 -17.55
CA TYR A 248 8.27 16.82 -17.68
C TYR A 248 9.13 17.41 -16.56
N TYR A 249 9.49 16.64 -15.52
CA TYR A 249 10.21 17.16 -14.34
C TYR A 249 11.54 17.87 -14.68
N ARG A 250 12.23 17.46 -15.76
CA ARG A 250 13.55 18.03 -16.13
C ARG A 250 13.51 19.32 -16.95
N ARG A 251 12.35 19.84 -17.37
CA ARG A 251 12.28 20.96 -18.33
C ARG A 251 12.20 22.35 -17.70
N TYR A 252 11.96 22.46 -16.40
CA TYR A 252 11.92 23.74 -15.69
C TYR A 252 13.05 23.76 -14.66
N GLY A 253 14.23 24.19 -15.12
CA GLY A 253 15.38 24.34 -14.26
C GLY A 253 15.16 25.41 -13.19
N GLY A 254 15.55 25.08 -11.96
CA GLY A 254 15.90 26.05 -10.92
C GLY A 254 14.96 26.07 -9.73
N GLY A 255 15.53 25.90 -8.54
CA GLY A 255 14.97 26.40 -7.29
C GLY A 255 14.70 25.33 -6.26
N ASP A 256 15.34 25.49 -5.10
CA ASP A 256 15.17 24.67 -3.91
C ASP A 256 13.70 24.48 -3.50
N GLY A 257 13.43 23.28 -2.97
CA GLY A 257 12.36 22.92 -2.04
C GLY A 257 11.11 23.80 -2.02
N ASP A 258 10.11 23.44 -2.84
CA ASP A 258 8.67 23.58 -2.50
C ASP A 258 7.73 23.17 -3.65
N ASP A 259 8.24 22.98 -4.87
CA ASP A 259 7.39 22.72 -6.04
C ASP A 259 6.97 21.24 -6.24
N ALA A 260 7.53 20.30 -5.47
CA ALA A 260 7.10 18.90 -5.50
C ALA A 260 5.64 18.70 -5.03
N GLN A 261 5.05 19.68 -4.32
CA GLN A 261 3.65 19.63 -3.87
C GLN A 261 2.65 20.28 -4.84
N ARG A 262 3.10 20.81 -5.99
CA ARG A 262 2.23 21.56 -6.93
C ARG A 262 1.93 20.84 -8.25
N GLY A 263 2.46 19.64 -8.45
CA GLY A 263 2.23 18.84 -9.67
C GLY A 263 0.80 18.30 -9.83
N TRP A 264 -0.01 18.32 -8.78
CA TRP A 264 -1.41 17.88 -8.79
C TRP A 264 -2.24 18.74 -7.82
N ARG A 265 -2.56 19.98 -8.22
CA ARG A 265 -3.65 20.81 -7.67
C ARG A 265 -4.72 21.06 -8.72
#